data_AF-A0A2E1H9X7-F1
#
_entry.id   AF-A0A2E1H9X7-F1
#
_cell.length_a   1.000
_cell.length_b   1.000
_cell.length_c   1.000
_cell.angle_alpha   90.00
_cell.angle_beta   90.00
_cell.angle_gamma   90.00
#
_symmetry.space_group_name_H-M   'P 1'
#
loop_
_entity.id
_entity.type
_entity.pdbx_description
1 polymer ?
#
loop_
_entity_poly.entity_id
_entity_poly.type
_entity_poly.pdbx_seq_one_letter_code
_entity_poly.pdbx_strand_id
1 'polypeptide(L)'
;MAYRGLLGALVLLLPAGSALANDSTANFAAGGLVLTRTDAIEMRREDLSISLERISVDYEFVNVTDAPVTTTVAFPLPDLGFDPYGGNVHLPSDQPDDPFLFETEVDGRKVEMTIDRAAFHDGADITARLEALAIPLAPFAEDVVKALDALPQAEQQALVKEEIVGVEEYDAGKGWERHLAPKWSIRLAYHWDQTFPPGRTVKVSHSYKPSVASFVATDVGASYFSPKETRAFRARYCIEDNIVAAVKKAEAALGPDGGVTYQDMKIDYVLTTGANWAKPIGSFRLVVDKGAPKNLVSFCATGVKKIAPTKFEVVYQDFVPKEDLHVLILVAPTEE
;
A
#
# COMPACT_ATOMS: atom_id res chain seq x y z
N MET A 1 -24.05 0.43 -57.08
CA MET A 1 -24.13 -0.16 -55.74
C MET A 1 -22.73 -0.22 -55.13
N ALA A 2 -22.65 -0.08 -53.81
CA ALA A 2 -21.47 -0.14 -52.92
C ALA A 2 -20.68 1.18 -52.68
N TYR A 3 -21.14 1.92 -51.67
CA TYR A 3 -20.36 2.90 -50.92
C TYR A 3 -19.57 2.13 -49.84
N ARG A 4 -18.25 2.29 -49.77
CA ARG A 4 -17.38 1.72 -48.72
C ARG A 4 -17.36 2.67 -47.52
N GLY A 5 -17.93 2.26 -46.38
CA GLY A 5 -17.77 2.93 -45.10
C GLY A 5 -16.67 2.27 -44.28
N LEU A 6 -15.60 3.00 -43.97
CA LEU A 6 -14.66 2.65 -42.89
C LEU A 6 -15.32 3.00 -41.55
N LEU A 7 -15.48 2.00 -40.67
CA LEU A 7 -15.70 2.23 -39.24
C LEU A 7 -14.36 2.09 -38.52
N GLY A 8 -13.84 3.21 -38.03
CA GLY A 8 -12.71 3.24 -37.10
C GLY A 8 -13.17 2.80 -35.72
N ALA A 9 -12.51 1.79 -35.16
CA ALA A 9 -12.70 1.37 -33.77
C ALA A 9 -11.95 2.33 -32.85
N LEU A 10 -12.71 3.06 -32.02
CA LEU A 10 -12.19 3.90 -30.96
C LEU A 10 -11.81 2.99 -29.77
N VAL A 11 -10.52 2.84 -29.51
CA VAL A 11 -10.02 2.14 -28.31
C VAL A 11 -10.13 3.11 -27.14
N LEU A 12 -11.08 2.84 -26.24
CA LEU A 12 -11.18 3.49 -24.93
C LEU A 12 -10.13 2.88 -24.00
N LEU A 13 -9.09 3.65 -23.68
CA LEU A 13 -8.15 3.36 -22.61
C LEU A 13 -8.85 3.59 -21.26
N LEU A 14 -9.13 2.51 -20.53
CA LEU A 14 -9.55 2.56 -19.13
C LEU A 14 -8.30 2.75 -18.24
N PRO A 15 -8.31 3.70 -17.28
CA PRO A 15 -7.20 3.86 -16.35
C PRO A 15 -7.18 2.69 -15.35
N ALA A 16 -6.01 2.08 -15.19
CA ALA A 16 -5.73 1.13 -14.12
C ALA A 16 -5.85 1.84 -12.76
N GLY A 17 -6.62 1.24 -11.84
CA GLY A 17 -6.91 1.83 -10.54
C GLY A 17 -5.67 1.95 -9.65
N SER A 18 -5.52 3.12 -9.02
CA SER A 18 -4.54 3.40 -7.97
C SER A 18 -5.00 2.81 -6.63
N ALA A 19 -4.06 2.29 -5.83
CA ALA A 19 -4.30 1.82 -4.47
C ALA A 19 -4.63 3.00 -3.53
N LEU A 20 -5.41 2.80 -2.46
CA LEU A 20 -5.94 3.88 -1.59
C LEU A 20 -5.57 3.65 -0.10
N ALA A 21 -5.11 4.68 0.63
CA ALA A 21 -4.63 4.68 2.04
C ALA A 21 -4.21 6.08 2.60
N ASN A 22 -5.15 7.02 2.72
CA ASN A 22 -5.07 8.24 3.53
C ASN A 22 -6.53 8.62 3.86
N ASP A 23 -6.77 9.32 4.96
CA ASP A 23 -8.11 9.60 5.47
C ASP A 23 -8.99 10.27 4.41
N SER A 24 -10.21 9.77 4.29
CA SER A 24 -11.26 10.33 3.44
C SER A 24 -12.62 10.12 4.11
N THR A 25 -13.63 10.91 3.74
CA THR A 25 -15.01 10.52 4.05
C THR A 25 -15.39 9.28 3.24
N ALA A 26 -16.37 8.51 3.69
CA ALA A 26 -16.89 7.36 2.97
C ALA A 26 -18.41 7.16 3.13
N ASN A 27 -19.00 6.39 2.23
CA ASN A 27 -20.38 5.89 2.28
C ASN A 27 -20.39 4.39 1.94
N PHE A 28 -21.43 3.67 2.35
CA PHE A 28 -21.64 2.28 1.96
C PHE A 28 -22.42 2.18 0.63
N ALA A 29 -21.87 1.45 -0.35
CA ALA A 29 -22.55 1.08 -1.59
C ALA A 29 -22.69 -0.45 -1.69
N ALA A 30 -23.43 -0.94 -2.69
CA ALA A 30 -23.49 -2.37 -3.00
C ALA A 30 -22.08 -2.85 -3.44
N GLY A 31 -21.28 -3.34 -2.49
CA GLY A 31 -19.86 -3.67 -2.68
C GLY A 31 -18.93 -3.21 -1.54
N GLY A 32 -19.42 -2.49 -0.54
CA GLY A 32 -18.63 -2.10 0.64
C GLY A 32 -18.35 -0.59 0.74
N LEU A 33 -17.29 -0.22 1.47
CA LEU A 33 -16.90 1.16 1.74
C LEU A 33 -16.42 1.88 0.48
N VAL A 34 -17.06 3.00 0.15
CA VAL A 34 -16.69 3.85 -0.98
C VAL A 34 -16.25 5.20 -0.45
N LEU A 35 -15.02 5.60 -0.75
CA LEU A 35 -14.52 6.92 -0.38
C LEU A 35 -15.31 8.01 -1.11
N THR A 36 -15.74 9.01 -0.36
CA THR A 36 -16.49 10.16 -0.84
C THR A 36 -15.72 11.46 -0.67
N ARG A 37 -16.08 12.43 -1.49
CA ARG A 37 -15.61 13.81 -1.36
C ARG A 37 -16.58 14.62 -0.51
N THR A 38 -16.05 15.49 0.33
CA THR A 38 -16.84 16.46 1.10
C THR A 38 -16.35 17.88 0.85
N ASP A 39 -17.27 18.85 0.84
CA ASP A 39 -16.99 20.29 0.81
C ASP A 39 -17.14 20.94 2.20
N ALA A 40 -17.57 20.18 3.20
CA ALA A 40 -17.83 20.68 4.54
C ALA A 40 -16.62 20.60 5.49
N ILE A 41 -15.73 19.63 5.27
CA ILE A 41 -14.57 19.37 6.14
C ILE A 41 -13.27 19.67 5.39
N GLU A 42 -12.44 20.53 5.97
CA GLU A 42 -11.11 20.85 5.45
C GLU A 42 -10.03 20.14 6.26
N MET A 43 -9.07 19.49 5.58
CA MET A 43 -7.83 19.03 6.18
C MET A 43 -6.83 20.19 6.23
N ARG A 44 -6.67 20.80 7.40
CA ARG A 44 -5.79 21.96 7.60
C ARG A 44 -4.34 21.56 7.79
N ARG A 45 -4.10 20.39 8.36
CA ARG A 45 -2.76 19.88 8.65
C ARG A 45 -2.71 18.37 8.52
N GLU A 46 -1.60 17.88 8.00
CA GLU A 46 -1.19 16.48 8.03
C GLU A 46 0.31 16.43 8.38
N ASP A 47 0.65 15.80 9.51
CA ASP A 47 2.03 15.45 9.87
C ASP A 47 2.19 13.94 9.76
N LEU A 48 2.82 13.48 8.68
CA LEU A 48 3.10 12.08 8.41
C LEU A 48 4.54 11.73 8.80
N SER A 49 4.72 10.64 9.53
CA SER A 49 6.03 10.07 9.85
C SER A 49 6.06 8.59 9.46
N ILE A 50 7.06 8.20 8.67
CA ILE A 50 7.25 6.85 8.15
C ILE A 50 8.61 6.32 8.61
N SER A 51 8.61 5.08 9.10
CA SER A 51 9.80 4.30 9.43
C SER A 51 9.51 2.82 9.17
N LEU A 52 10.54 1.96 9.21
CA LEU A 52 10.35 0.51 9.15
C LEU A 52 9.54 -0.06 10.32
N GLU A 53 9.53 0.63 11.47
CA GLU A 53 8.89 0.14 12.70
C GLU A 53 7.45 0.64 12.86
N ARG A 54 7.15 1.82 12.34
CA ARG A 54 5.92 2.56 12.61
C ARG A 54 5.63 3.59 11.51
N ILE A 55 4.36 3.67 11.12
CA ILE A 55 3.77 4.84 10.49
C ILE A 55 2.88 5.54 11.53
N SER A 56 3.03 6.85 11.65
CA SER A 56 2.16 7.70 12.46
C SER A 56 1.75 8.91 11.65
N VAL A 57 0.48 9.30 11.76
CA VAL A 57 -0.04 10.49 11.09
C VAL A 57 -0.97 11.26 12.00
N ASP A 58 -0.75 12.57 12.10
CA ASP A 58 -1.58 13.49 12.86
C ASP A 58 -2.27 14.46 11.89
N TYR A 59 -3.59 14.54 12.01
CA TYR A 59 -4.43 15.42 11.21
C TYR A 59 -5.08 16.51 12.05
N GLU A 60 -5.26 17.69 11.45
CA GLU A 60 -6.17 18.72 11.97
C GLU A 60 -7.27 18.98 10.95
N PHE A 61 -8.50 18.59 11.29
CA PHE A 61 -9.68 18.80 10.47
C PHE A 61 -10.53 19.95 11.01
N VAL A 62 -11.16 20.73 10.13
CA VAL A 62 -12.10 21.79 10.51
C VAL A 62 -13.37 21.67 9.68
N ASN A 63 -14.52 21.61 10.35
CA ASN A 63 -15.81 21.82 9.71
C ASN A 63 -16.02 23.31 9.44
N VAL A 64 -16.15 23.69 8.17
CA VAL A 64 -16.30 25.09 7.74
C VAL A 64 -17.76 25.52 7.54
N THR A 65 -18.70 24.63 7.82
CA THR A 65 -20.14 24.95 7.83
C THR A 65 -20.58 25.51 9.19
N ASP A 66 -21.81 26.00 9.27
CA ASP A 66 -22.43 26.55 10.49
C ASP A 66 -23.16 25.50 11.34
N ALA A 67 -23.30 24.27 10.83
CA ALA A 67 -23.96 23.16 11.50
C ALA A 67 -22.96 22.01 11.78
N PRO A 68 -23.19 21.19 12.82
CA PRO A 68 -22.43 19.95 12.99
C PRO A 68 -22.56 19.04 11.78
N VAL A 69 -21.46 18.39 11.39
CA VAL A 69 -21.44 17.39 10.31
C VAL A 69 -21.01 16.06 10.88
N THR A 70 -21.81 15.02 10.68
CA THR A 70 -21.47 13.65 11.02
C THR A 70 -21.27 12.86 9.74
N THR A 71 -20.16 12.15 9.63
CA THR A 71 -19.79 11.35 8.46
C THR A 71 -18.96 10.15 8.88
N THR A 72 -18.99 9.08 8.11
CA THR A 72 -18.02 8.00 8.23
C THR A 72 -16.67 8.50 7.71
N VAL A 73 -15.64 8.37 8.55
CA VAL A 73 -14.24 8.57 8.20
C VAL A 73 -13.63 7.21 7.95
N ALA A 74 -12.83 7.10 6.90
CA ALA A 74 -12.19 5.88 6.49
C ALA A 74 -10.70 6.10 6.27
N PHE A 75 -9.89 5.22 6.86
CA PHE A 75 -8.48 5.05 6.58
C PHE A 75 -8.28 3.72 5.82
N PRO A 76 -8.24 3.76 4.49
CA PRO A 76 -7.91 2.58 3.71
C PRO A 76 -6.42 2.23 3.88
N LEU A 77 -6.04 1.00 3.55
CA LEU A 77 -4.66 0.56 3.47
C LEU A 77 -4.31 0.18 2.02
N PRO A 78 -3.02 0.26 1.64
CA PRO A 78 -2.60 -0.17 0.31
C PRO A 78 -3.01 -1.63 0.08
N ASP A 79 -3.27 -1.99 -1.18
CA ASP A 79 -3.63 -3.36 -1.55
C ASP A 79 -2.52 -4.32 -1.16
N LEU A 80 -2.88 -5.38 -0.44
CA LEU A 80 -1.97 -6.40 0.04
C LEU A 80 -2.08 -7.62 -0.85
N GLY A 81 -1.17 -7.72 -1.81
CA GLY A 81 -1.04 -8.90 -2.66
C GLY A 81 -0.29 -10.03 -1.97
N PHE A 82 -0.54 -11.25 -2.43
CA PHE A 82 0.34 -12.38 -2.20
C PHE A 82 1.22 -12.58 -3.44
N ASP A 83 2.55 -12.59 -3.25
CA ASP A 83 3.49 -12.95 -4.30
C ASP A 83 4.16 -14.28 -3.91
N PRO A 84 3.80 -15.42 -4.54
CA PRO A 84 4.38 -16.72 -4.23
C PRO A 84 5.88 -16.81 -4.54
N TYR A 85 6.43 -15.90 -5.36
CA TYR A 85 7.81 -15.94 -5.84
C TYR A 85 8.66 -14.73 -5.41
N GLY A 86 8.03 -13.64 -4.94
CA GLY A 86 8.66 -12.35 -4.66
C GLY A 86 9.15 -12.10 -3.24
N GLY A 87 8.97 -13.08 -2.33
CA GLY A 87 9.39 -12.98 -0.93
C GLY A 87 8.23 -12.79 0.04
N ASN A 88 8.50 -13.00 1.32
CA ASN A 88 7.48 -12.98 2.38
C ASN A 88 6.97 -11.54 2.58
N VAL A 89 5.69 -11.29 2.31
CA VAL A 89 5.01 -10.12 2.88
C VAL A 89 4.95 -10.34 4.38
N HIS A 90 5.82 -9.66 5.12
CA HIS A 90 5.79 -9.72 6.57
C HIS A 90 4.64 -8.88 7.09
N LEU A 91 3.55 -9.54 7.45
CA LEU A 91 2.49 -8.88 8.18
C LEU A 91 2.96 -8.58 9.60
N PRO A 92 2.68 -7.36 10.12
CA PRO A 92 3.09 -6.98 11.46
C PRO A 92 2.50 -7.81 12.61
N SER A 93 1.47 -8.62 12.33
CA SER A 93 0.70 -9.38 13.31
C SER A 93 0.06 -10.61 12.67
N ASP A 94 -0.01 -11.71 13.43
CA ASP A 94 -0.80 -12.90 13.09
C ASP A 94 -2.29 -12.72 13.42
N GLN A 95 -2.71 -11.53 13.88
CA GLN A 95 -4.13 -11.26 14.10
C GLN A 95 -4.85 -11.14 12.76
N PRO A 96 -5.75 -12.08 12.41
CA PRO A 96 -6.47 -12.03 11.14
C PRO A 96 -7.35 -10.78 11.04
N ASP A 97 -7.77 -10.25 12.21
CA ASP A 97 -8.67 -9.12 12.31
C ASP A 97 -7.96 -7.75 12.29
N ASP A 98 -6.67 -7.66 12.60
CA ASP A 98 -5.92 -6.40 12.53
C ASP A 98 -4.42 -6.66 12.26
N PRO A 99 -4.05 -6.94 10.99
CA PRO A 99 -2.68 -7.29 10.67
C PRO A 99 -1.70 -6.12 10.85
N PHE A 100 -2.19 -4.87 10.95
CA PHE A 100 -1.36 -3.66 11.03
C PHE A 100 -1.24 -3.09 12.44
N LEU A 101 -2.00 -3.64 13.41
CA LEU A 101 -2.08 -3.13 14.77
C LEU A 101 -2.45 -1.64 14.76
N PHE A 102 -3.50 -1.30 14.01
CA PHE A 102 -3.89 0.08 13.76
C PHE A 102 -4.62 0.66 14.97
N GLU A 103 -4.13 1.81 15.44
CA GLU A 103 -4.75 2.58 16.52
C GLU A 103 -5.15 3.95 15.98
N THR A 104 -6.35 4.41 16.35
CA THR A 104 -6.83 5.76 16.09
C THR A 104 -7.31 6.46 17.37
N GLU A 105 -6.99 7.75 17.47
CA GLU A 105 -7.46 8.64 18.52
C GLU A 105 -8.07 9.91 17.93
N VAL A 106 -9.15 10.39 18.55
CA VAL A 106 -9.78 11.66 18.23
C VAL A 106 -9.77 12.56 19.46
N ASP A 107 -9.18 13.75 19.32
CA ASP A 107 -8.92 14.68 20.42
C ASP A 107 -8.27 13.99 21.66
N GLY A 108 -7.34 13.06 21.40
CA GLY A 108 -6.61 12.29 22.42
C GLY A 108 -7.43 11.19 23.12
N ARG A 109 -8.56 10.77 22.53
CA ARG A 109 -9.36 9.63 23.01
C ARG A 109 -9.37 8.53 21.97
N LYS A 110 -9.08 7.30 22.39
CA LYS A 110 -9.20 6.12 21.52
C LYS A 110 -10.59 6.01 20.92
N VAL A 111 -10.64 5.68 19.63
CA VAL A 111 -11.87 5.44 18.88
C VAL A 111 -11.98 3.95 18.56
N GLU A 112 -13.17 3.41 18.78
CA GLU A 112 -13.52 2.07 18.32
C GLU A 112 -13.84 2.13 16.83
N MET A 113 -13.26 1.21 16.06
CA MET A 113 -13.31 1.20 14.61
C MET A 113 -13.83 -0.14 14.10
N THR A 114 -14.40 -0.11 12.92
CA THR A 114 -14.75 -1.30 12.14
C THR A 114 -13.77 -1.45 10.98
N ILE A 115 -13.54 -2.68 10.54
CA ILE A 115 -12.63 -2.98 9.43
C ILE A 115 -13.44 -3.58 8.31
N ASP A 116 -13.50 -2.85 7.19
CA ASP A 116 -14.05 -3.35 5.95
C ASP A 116 -12.96 -4.02 5.12
N ARG A 117 -13.35 -5.08 4.42
CA ARG A 117 -12.46 -5.96 3.66
C ARG A 117 -13.04 -6.23 2.29
N ALA A 118 -12.19 -6.22 1.28
CA ALA A 118 -12.55 -6.66 -0.07
C ALA A 118 -11.36 -7.33 -0.75
N ALA A 119 -11.63 -8.39 -1.50
CA ALA A 119 -10.62 -9.11 -2.28
C ALA A 119 -10.69 -8.69 -3.74
N PHE A 120 -9.53 -8.40 -4.33
CA PHE A 120 -9.41 -7.95 -5.72
C PHE A 120 -8.45 -8.82 -6.52
N HIS A 121 -8.85 -9.15 -7.75
CA HIS A 121 -7.98 -9.81 -8.72
C HIS A 121 -8.02 -9.00 -10.03
N ASP A 122 -6.86 -8.56 -10.52
CA ASP A 122 -6.73 -7.69 -11.70
C ASP A 122 -7.65 -6.46 -11.68
N GLY A 123 -7.86 -5.90 -10.49
CA GLY A 123 -8.72 -4.74 -10.25
C GLY A 123 -10.23 -5.04 -10.20
N ALA A 124 -10.65 -6.28 -10.42
CA ALA A 124 -12.03 -6.72 -10.22
C ALA A 124 -12.25 -7.17 -8.77
N ASP A 125 -13.36 -6.73 -8.17
CA ASP A 125 -13.80 -7.20 -6.85
C ASP A 125 -14.31 -8.65 -6.95
N ILE A 126 -13.66 -9.56 -6.24
CA ILE A 126 -13.98 -10.99 -6.18
C ILE A 126 -14.48 -11.42 -4.80
N THR A 127 -14.80 -10.47 -3.91
CA THR A 127 -15.17 -10.72 -2.51
C THR A 127 -16.32 -11.72 -2.40
N ALA A 128 -17.45 -11.43 -3.05
CA ALA A 128 -18.63 -12.29 -3.02
C ALA A 128 -18.36 -13.69 -3.60
N ARG A 129 -17.42 -13.81 -4.54
CA ARG A 129 -17.02 -15.09 -5.15
C ARG A 129 -16.26 -15.95 -4.14
N LEU A 130 -15.31 -15.37 -3.42
CA LEU A 130 -14.54 -16.07 -2.39
C LEU A 130 -15.43 -16.45 -1.19
N GLU A 131 -16.29 -15.54 -0.74
CA GLU A 131 -17.24 -15.80 0.35
C GLU A 131 -18.21 -16.94 0.01
N ALA A 132 -18.75 -16.97 -1.21
CA ALA A 132 -19.64 -18.04 -1.66
C ALA A 132 -18.96 -19.42 -1.68
N LEU A 133 -17.64 -19.45 -1.83
CA LEU A 133 -16.81 -20.66 -1.79
C LEU A 133 -16.22 -20.94 -0.40
N ALA A 134 -16.56 -20.12 0.61
CA ALA A 134 -15.99 -20.16 1.95
C ALA A 134 -14.45 -20.10 1.98
N ILE A 135 -13.87 -19.34 1.05
CA ILE A 135 -12.43 -19.08 0.98
C ILE A 135 -12.13 -17.82 1.79
N PRO A 136 -11.13 -17.83 2.69
CA PRO A 136 -10.67 -16.62 3.37
C PRO A 136 -10.27 -15.51 2.38
N LEU A 137 -10.72 -14.28 2.61
CA LEU A 137 -10.39 -13.14 1.74
C LEU A 137 -8.91 -12.76 1.81
N ALA A 138 -8.27 -12.98 2.95
CA ALA A 138 -6.86 -12.72 3.14
C ALA A 138 -6.01 -13.81 2.42
N PRO A 139 -5.26 -13.47 1.36
CA PRO A 139 -4.53 -14.47 0.57
C PRO A 139 -3.31 -15.06 1.30
N PHE A 140 -2.98 -14.53 2.47
CA PHE A 140 -1.89 -14.98 3.34
C PHE A 140 -2.38 -15.70 4.59
N ALA A 141 -3.69 -15.92 4.74
CA ALA A 141 -4.22 -16.68 5.87
C ALA A 141 -3.73 -18.14 5.82
N GLU A 142 -3.38 -18.71 6.98
CA GLU A 142 -2.79 -20.05 7.09
C GLU A 142 -3.66 -21.14 6.43
N ASP A 143 -4.97 -20.96 6.46
CA ASP A 143 -5.95 -21.93 5.97
C ASP A 143 -6.39 -21.71 4.51
N VAL A 144 -5.92 -20.65 3.83
CA VAL A 144 -6.40 -20.31 2.47
C VAL A 144 -6.08 -21.41 1.45
N VAL A 145 -4.85 -21.94 1.45
CA VAL A 145 -4.43 -23.01 0.52
C VAL A 145 -5.22 -24.28 0.79
N LYS A 146 -5.43 -24.61 2.07
CA LYS A 146 -6.23 -25.76 2.48
C LYS A 146 -7.69 -25.61 2.04
N ALA A 147 -8.27 -24.42 2.16
CA ALA A 147 -9.63 -24.14 1.70
C ALA A 147 -9.75 -24.29 0.17
N LEU A 148 -8.78 -23.76 -0.58
CA LEU A 148 -8.70 -23.88 -2.03
C LEU A 148 -8.57 -25.35 -2.49
N ASP A 149 -7.67 -26.12 -1.88
CA ASP A 149 -7.44 -27.52 -2.24
C ASP A 149 -8.62 -28.43 -1.86
N ALA A 150 -9.45 -28.01 -0.90
CA ALA A 150 -10.66 -28.73 -0.49
C ALA A 150 -11.87 -28.47 -1.41
N LEU A 151 -11.81 -27.49 -2.32
CA LEU A 151 -12.89 -27.21 -3.26
C LEU A 151 -13.14 -28.38 -4.22
N PRO A 152 -14.37 -28.57 -4.72
CA PRO A 152 -14.64 -29.50 -5.80
C PRO A 152 -13.75 -29.22 -7.02
N GLN A 153 -13.31 -30.27 -7.72
CA GLN A 153 -12.38 -30.15 -8.85
C GLN A 153 -12.86 -29.17 -9.94
N ALA A 154 -14.17 -29.07 -10.17
CA ALA A 154 -14.75 -28.14 -11.12
C ALA A 154 -14.54 -26.67 -10.71
N GLU A 155 -14.65 -26.34 -9.42
CA GLU A 155 -14.41 -24.97 -8.91
C GLU A 155 -12.92 -24.66 -8.93
N GLN A 156 -12.05 -25.62 -8.56
CA GLN A 156 -10.60 -25.46 -8.70
C GLN A 156 -10.20 -25.13 -10.14
N GLN A 157 -10.76 -25.86 -11.12
CA GLN A 157 -10.50 -25.61 -12.54
C GLN A 157 -11.04 -24.25 -13.02
N ALA A 158 -12.20 -23.83 -12.51
CA ALA A 158 -12.75 -22.51 -12.81
C ALA A 158 -11.83 -21.40 -12.30
N LEU A 159 -11.40 -21.46 -11.04
CA LEU A 159 -10.50 -20.46 -10.44
C LEU A 159 -9.14 -20.40 -11.14
N VAL A 160 -8.57 -21.55 -11.56
CA VAL A 160 -7.33 -21.60 -12.34
C VAL A 160 -7.52 -20.96 -13.71
N LYS A 161 -8.66 -21.24 -14.39
CA LYS A 161 -8.97 -20.68 -15.70
C LYS A 161 -9.21 -19.16 -15.64
N GLU A 162 -9.76 -18.68 -14.53
CA GLU A 162 -9.96 -17.26 -14.24
C GLU A 162 -8.68 -16.58 -13.74
N GLU A 163 -7.58 -17.33 -13.59
CA GLU A 163 -6.28 -16.88 -13.08
C GLU A 163 -6.28 -16.31 -11.65
N ILE A 164 -7.41 -16.45 -10.93
CA ILE A 164 -7.56 -16.10 -9.50
C ILE A 164 -6.63 -16.95 -8.62
N VAL A 165 -6.26 -18.15 -9.08
CA VAL A 165 -5.27 -19.01 -8.42
C VAL A 165 -4.21 -19.53 -9.40
N GLY A 166 -3.00 -19.73 -8.89
CA GLY A 166 -1.94 -20.50 -9.54
C GLY A 166 -1.97 -21.97 -9.14
N VAL A 167 -1.25 -22.79 -9.89
CA VAL A 167 -0.99 -24.19 -9.53
C VAL A 167 0.47 -24.30 -9.17
N GLU A 168 0.75 -24.81 -7.98
CA GLU A 168 2.09 -25.13 -7.52
C GLU A 168 2.25 -26.64 -7.41
N GLU A 169 3.30 -27.17 -8.04
CA GLU A 169 3.64 -28.59 -7.99
C GLU A 169 5.07 -28.74 -7.49
N TYR A 170 5.26 -29.48 -6.40
CA TYR A 170 6.57 -29.73 -5.80
C TYR A 170 6.62 -31.10 -5.14
N ASP A 171 7.83 -31.62 -4.91
CA ASP A 171 8.07 -32.84 -4.12
C ASP A 171 8.85 -32.48 -2.85
N ALA A 172 8.17 -32.51 -1.70
CA ALA A 172 8.77 -32.25 -0.39
C ALA A 172 9.36 -33.53 0.26
N GLY A 173 9.72 -34.54 -0.54
CA GLY A 173 10.23 -35.83 -0.09
C GLY A 173 9.14 -36.87 0.22
N LYS A 174 7.89 -36.58 -0.14
CA LYS A 174 6.72 -37.47 0.03
C LYS A 174 6.05 -37.83 -1.30
N GLY A 175 6.65 -37.43 -2.42
CA GLY A 175 6.07 -37.51 -3.76
C GLY A 175 5.57 -36.15 -4.24
N TRP A 176 5.20 -36.09 -5.51
CA TRP A 176 4.65 -34.89 -6.12
C TRP A 176 3.30 -34.52 -5.48
N GLU A 177 3.24 -33.30 -4.94
CA GLU A 177 2.06 -32.67 -4.40
C GLU A 177 1.65 -31.53 -5.33
N ARG A 178 0.33 -31.28 -5.45
CA ARG A 178 -0.25 -30.19 -6.24
C ARG A 178 -1.12 -29.35 -5.33
N HIS A 179 -0.82 -28.06 -5.24
CA HIS A 179 -1.53 -27.08 -4.43
C HIS A 179 -2.00 -25.90 -5.28
N LEU A 180 -3.05 -25.23 -4.81
CA LEU A 180 -3.50 -23.96 -5.36
C LEU A 180 -2.91 -22.79 -4.57
N ALA A 181 -2.33 -21.83 -5.28
CA ALA A 181 -1.77 -20.61 -4.70
C ALA A 181 -2.67 -19.40 -5.02
N PRO A 182 -3.03 -18.56 -4.04
CA PRO A 182 -3.86 -17.39 -4.28
C PRO A 182 -3.15 -16.36 -5.17
N LYS A 183 -3.88 -15.70 -6.08
CA LYS A 183 -3.38 -14.62 -6.95
C LYS A 183 -4.22 -13.35 -6.86
N TRP A 184 -4.81 -13.10 -5.71
CA TRP A 184 -5.57 -11.88 -5.44
C TRP A 184 -4.90 -11.04 -4.35
N SER A 185 -5.30 -9.78 -4.27
CA SER A 185 -4.97 -8.88 -3.18
C SER A 185 -6.16 -8.70 -2.24
N ILE A 186 -5.89 -8.31 -1.00
CA ILE A 186 -6.91 -7.84 -0.07
C ILE A 186 -6.73 -6.34 0.16
N ARG A 187 -7.84 -5.61 0.15
CA ARG A 187 -7.94 -4.23 0.59
C ARG A 187 -8.60 -4.19 1.96
N LEU A 188 -8.01 -3.43 2.87
CA LEU A 188 -8.53 -3.19 4.22
C LEU A 188 -8.85 -1.70 4.37
N ALA A 189 -9.93 -1.38 5.06
CA ALA A 189 -10.22 -0.01 5.46
C ALA A 189 -10.77 0.05 6.88
N TYR A 190 -10.08 0.80 7.74
CA TYR A 190 -10.55 1.10 9.08
C TYR A 190 -11.51 2.28 9.00
N HIS A 191 -12.68 2.18 9.62
CA HIS A 191 -13.67 3.25 9.57
C HIS A 191 -14.43 3.41 10.88
N TRP A 192 -14.91 4.63 11.09
CA TRP A 192 -15.75 5.01 12.23
C TRP A 192 -16.59 6.24 11.87
N ASP A 193 -17.68 6.46 12.60
CA ASP A 193 -18.47 7.68 12.46
C ASP A 193 -17.86 8.81 13.29
N GLN A 194 -17.57 9.93 12.64
CA GLN A 194 -17.01 11.13 13.25
C GLN A 194 -17.98 12.30 13.14
N THR A 195 -18.16 13.01 14.26
CA THR A 195 -18.87 14.29 14.26
C THR A 195 -17.87 15.44 14.34
N PHE A 196 -17.94 16.37 13.39
CA PHE A 196 -17.14 17.59 13.34
C PHE A 196 -18.00 18.79 13.74
N PRO A 197 -17.77 19.41 14.92
CA PRO A 197 -18.49 20.61 15.33
C PRO A 197 -18.11 21.83 14.48
N PRO A 198 -19.04 22.76 14.24
CA PRO A 198 -18.82 23.89 13.33
C PRO A 198 -17.68 24.80 13.83
N GLY A 199 -16.77 25.15 12.93
CA GLY A 199 -15.65 26.08 13.17
C GLY A 199 -14.59 25.62 14.16
N ARG A 200 -14.66 24.38 14.65
CA ARG A 200 -13.69 23.82 15.60
C ARG A 200 -12.72 22.88 14.90
N THR A 201 -11.47 22.91 15.35
CA THR A 201 -10.48 21.90 15.01
C THR A 201 -10.77 20.60 15.75
N VAL A 202 -10.84 19.50 15.00
CA VAL A 202 -10.82 18.13 15.48
C VAL A 202 -9.48 17.53 15.13
N LYS A 203 -8.80 16.95 16.12
CA LYS A 203 -7.51 16.28 15.93
C LYS A 203 -7.73 14.78 15.79
N VAL A 204 -7.15 14.19 14.76
CA VAL A 204 -7.18 12.74 14.53
C VAL A 204 -5.74 12.25 14.44
N SER A 205 -5.41 11.19 15.18
CA SER A 205 -4.05 10.64 15.23
C SER A 205 -4.11 9.15 14.96
N HIS A 206 -3.31 8.67 14.00
CA HIS A 206 -3.16 7.27 13.65
C HIS A 206 -1.76 6.75 13.95
N SER A 207 -1.68 5.47 14.31
CA SER A 207 -0.44 4.76 14.58
C SER A 207 -0.61 3.30 14.18
N TYR A 208 0.27 2.80 13.31
CA TYR A 208 0.25 1.41 12.89
C TYR A 208 1.63 0.95 12.44
N LYS A 209 1.80 -0.35 12.28
CA LYS A 209 3.03 -0.93 11.73
C LYS A 209 2.89 -1.07 10.22
N PRO A 210 3.86 -0.59 9.41
CA PRO A 210 3.78 -0.76 7.96
C PRO A 210 3.86 -2.24 7.58
N SER A 211 3.15 -2.63 6.52
CA SER A 211 3.54 -3.82 5.77
C SER A 211 4.84 -3.48 5.04
N VAL A 212 5.87 -4.28 5.26
CA VAL A 212 7.16 -4.09 4.60
C VAL A 212 7.39 -5.26 3.67
N ALA A 213 7.22 -5.01 2.38
CA ALA A 213 7.67 -5.96 1.37
C ALA A 213 9.20 -5.96 1.40
N SER A 214 9.77 -7.13 1.67
CA SER A 214 11.20 -7.33 1.80
C SER A 214 11.72 -8.20 0.67
N PHE A 215 12.80 -7.76 0.03
CA PHE A 215 13.54 -8.59 -0.92
C PHE A 215 14.96 -8.81 -0.41
N VAL A 216 15.43 -10.06 -0.49
CA VAL A 216 16.69 -10.51 0.13
C VAL A 216 17.91 -9.80 -0.45
N ALA A 217 17.82 -9.26 -1.67
CA ALA A 217 18.84 -8.42 -2.29
C ALA A 217 18.26 -7.06 -2.68
N THR A 218 19.07 -6.18 -3.25
CA THR A 218 18.58 -4.91 -3.80
C THR A 218 18.31 -5.00 -5.29
N ASP A 219 17.15 -4.48 -5.71
CA ASP A 219 16.79 -4.32 -7.12
C ASP A 219 17.51 -3.10 -7.76
N VAL A 220 18.17 -2.27 -6.93
CA VAL A 220 18.87 -1.07 -7.39
C VAL A 220 20.11 -1.45 -8.20
N GLY A 221 20.02 -1.30 -9.53
CA GLY A 221 21.11 -1.65 -10.43
C GLY A 221 21.22 -3.14 -10.73
N ALA A 222 20.19 -3.92 -10.38
CA ALA A 222 20.07 -5.34 -10.68
C ALA A 222 20.33 -5.64 -12.16
N SER A 223 21.21 -6.62 -12.42
CA SER A 223 21.58 -7.04 -13.78
C SER A 223 20.50 -7.84 -14.50
N TYR A 224 19.56 -8.43 -13.76
CA TYR A 224 18.44 -9.22 -14.28
C TYR A 224 17.24 -8.36 -14.70
N PHE A 225 17.19 -7.08 -14.32
CA PHE A 225 16.17 -6.15 -14.83
C PHE A 225 16.47 -5.76 -16.28
N SER A 226 15.45 -5.87 -17.13
CA SER A 226 15.46 -5.23 -18.44
C SER A 226 15.58 -3.71 -18.30
N PRO A 227 16.04 -2.99 -19.33
CA PRO A 227 16.09 -1.53 -19.29
C PRO A 227 14.73 -0.87 -19.00
N LYS A 228 13.61 -1.53 -19.35
CA LYS A 228 12.25 -1.06 -19.04
C LYS A 228 11.96 -1.19 -17.55
N GLU A 229 12.24 -2.33 -16.95
CA GLU A 229 12.05 -2.59 -15.52
C GLU A 229 12.93 -1.69 -14.68
N THR A 230 14.21 -1.51 -15.04
CA THR A 230 15.10 -0.57 -14.34
C THR A 230 14.51 0.85 -14.34
N ARG A 231 14.00 1.34 -15.48
CA ARG A 231 13.40 2.68 -15.55
C ARG A 231 12.13 2.78 -14.71
N ALA A 232 11.28 1.75 -14.74
CA ALA A 232 10.05 1.72 -13.96
C ALA A 232 10.34 1.71 -12.45
N PHE A 233 11.27 0.88 -12.00
CA PHE A 233 11.68 0.81 -10.60
C PHE A 233 12.30 2.12 -10.11
N ARG A 234 13.20 2.71 -10.91
CA ARG A 234 13.79 4.03 -10.60
C ARG A 234 12.74 5.15 -10.55
N ALA A 235 11.77 5.14 -11.45
CA ALA A 235 10.70 6.13 -11.47
C ALA A 235 9.79 6.00 -10.24
N ARG A 236 9.40 4.77 -9.87
CA ARG A 236 8.50 4.52 -8.72
C ARG A 236 9.03 5.07 -7.40
N TYR A 237 10.33 4.90 -7.14
CA TYR A 237 10.96 5.32 -5.88
C TYR A 237 11.83 6.57 -6.01
N CYS A 238 11.80 7.25 -7.16
CA CYS A 238 12.66 8.40 -7.49
C CYS A 238 14.16 8.17 -7.20
N ILE A 239 14.66 7.02 -7.65
CA ILE A 239 16.04 6.57 -7.38
C ILE A 239 17.03 7.42 -8.18
N GLU A 240 17.79 8.23 -7.45
CA GLU A 240 18.83 9.11 -7.97
C GLU A 240 20.15 8.37 -8.26
N ASP A 241 21.00 8.94 -9.12
CA ASP A 241 22.26 8.32 -9.53
C ASP A 241 23.28 8.17 -8.39
N ASN A 242 23.21 9.02 -7.37
CA ASN A 242 24.03 8.90 -6.16
C ASN A 242 23.70 7.62 -5.36
N ILE A 243 22.43 7.22 -5.28
CA ILE A 243 21.99 5.98 -4.63
C ILE A 243 22.51 4.79 -5.43
N VAL A 244 22.35 4.81 -6.76
CA VAL A 244 22.89 3.76 -7.65
C VAL A 244 24.41 3.64 -7.51
N ALA A 245 25.13 4.76 -7.45
CA ALA A 245 26.58 4.76 -7.28
C ALA A 245 27.00 4.23 -5.90
N ALA A 246 26.24 4.53 -4.84
CA ALA A 246 26.50 4.03 -3.49
C ALA A 246 26.34 2.50 -3.42
N VAL A 247 25.27 1.95 -4.02
CA VAL A 247 25.05 0.50 -4.11
C VAL A 247 26.20 -0.17 -4.86
N LYS A 248 26.55 0.30 -6.06
CA LYS A 248 27.67 -0.27 -6.85
C LYS A 248 29.01 -0.22 -6.11
N LYS A 249 29.25 0.84 -5.34
CA LYS A 249 30.46 0.97 -4.52
C LYS A 249 30.48 -0.06 -3.40
N ALA A 250 29.35 -0.32 -2.75
CA ALA A 250 29.24 -1.35 -1.73
C ALA A 250 29.45 -2.75 -2.33
N GLU A 251 28.90 -3.02 -3.51
CA GLU A 251 29.07 -4.32 -4.20
C GLU A 251 30.53 -4.56 -4.58
N ALA A 252 31.19 -3.56 -5.14
CA ALA A 252 32.60 -3.66 -5.48
C ALA A 252 33.51 -3.88 -4.26
N ALA A 253 33.08 -3.47 -3.06
CA ALA A 253 33.85 -3.64 -1.83
C ALA A 253 33.79 -5.08 -1.26
N LEU A 254 32.76 -5.87 -1.59
CA LEU A 254 32.63 -7.25 -1.10
C LEU A 254 33.49 -8.27 -1.88
N GLY A 255 33.98 -7.92 -3.07
CA GLY A 255 34.78 -8.81 -3.93
C GLY A 255 33.94 -9.87 -4.66
N PRO A 256 34.60 -10.79 -5.42
CA PRO A 256 33.92 -11.77 -6.28
C PRO A 256 33.03 -12.78 -5.54
N ASP A 257 33.38 -13.07 -4.28
CA ASP A 257 32.68 -14.01 -3.40
C ASP A 257 31.75 -13.29 -2.40
N GLY A 258 31.48 -12.01 -2.64
CA GLY A 258 30.71 -11.14 -1.78
C GLY A 258 29.24 -11.53 -1.62
N GLY A 259 28.71 -11.41 -0.41
CA GLY A 259 27.28 -11.60 -0.12
C GLY A 259 26.40 -10.41 -0.51
N VAL A 260 25.22 -10.31 0.10
CA VAL A 260 24.28 -9.21 -0.14
C VAL A 260 24.79 -7.90 0.47
N THR A 261 24.76 -6.80 -0.29
CA THR A 261 25.14 -5.46 0.17
C THR A 261 24.03 -4.69 0.83
N TYR A 262 22.81 -4.79 0.32
CA TYR A 262 21.64 -4.11 0.80
C TYR A 262 20.42 -4.99 0.62
N GLN A 263 19.52 -4.92 1.58
CA GLN A 263 18.19 -5.52 1.52
C GLN A 263 17.16 -4.43 1.19
N ASP A 264 16.30 -4.67 0.22
CA ASP A 264 15.23 -3.73 -0.11
C ASP A 264 14.09 -3.86 0.90
N MET A 265 13.72 -2.74 1.50
CA MET A 265 12.52 -2.60 2.31
C MET A 265 11.62 -1.55 1.66
N LYS A 266 10.46 -2.00 1.17
CA LYS A 266 9.51 -1.19 0.38
C LYS A 266 8.29 -0.90 1.24
N ILE A 267 7.99 0.40 1.43
CA ILE A 267 6.80 0.89 2.15
C ILE A 267 5.98 1.71 1.16
N ASP A 268 4.71 1.35 1.04
CA ASP A 268 3.73 2.11 0.27
C ASP A 268 2.78 2.84 1.25
N TYR A 269 2.50 4.11 0.97
CA TYR A 269 1.55 4.94 1.69
C TYR A 269 0.75 5.73 0.67
N VAL A 270 -0.57 5.70 0.73
CA VAL A 270 -1.35 6.44 -0.27
C VAL A 270 -1.50 7.85 0.21
N LEU A 271 -1.42 8.80 -0.70
CA LEU A 271 -1.52 10.20 -0.35
C LEU A 271 -2.67 10.87 -1.10
N THR A 272 -3.02 10.34 -2.27
CA THR A 272 -3.98 10.92 -3.21
C THR A 272 -5.38 11.15 -2.63
N THR A 273 -5.84 10.32 -1.69
CA THR A 273 -7.16 10.49 -1.04
C THR A 273 -7.25 11.73 -0.16
N GLY A 274 -6.12 12.33 0.23
CA GLY A 274 -6.09 13.66 0.86
C GLY A 274 -6.71 14.76 -0.03
N ALA A 275 -6.90 14.51 -1.32
CA ALA A 275 -7.63 15.40 -2.23
C ALA A 275 -9.17 15.30 -2.12
N ASN A 276 -9.72 14.37 -1.33
CA ASN A 276 -11.17 14.18 -1.14
C ASN A 276 -11.77 15.16 -0.12
N TRP A 277 -10.96 15.97 0.54
CA TRP A 277 -11.41 17.01 1.46
C TRP A 277 -11.77 18.31 0.71
N ALA A 278 -12.39 19.25 1.43
CA ALA A 278 -12.97 20.45 0.83
C ALA A 278 -11.93 21.34 0.11
N LYS A 279 -10.67 21.27 0.52
CA LYS A 279 -9.55 22.06 0.02
C LYS A 279 -8.26 21.22 -0.04
N PRO A 280 -7.22 21.70 -0.77
CA PRO A 280 -5.87 21.18 -0.60
C PRO A 280 -5.46 21.11 0.88
N ILE A 281 -4.55 20.18 1.20
CA ILE A 281 -4.03 20.02 2.55
C ILE A 281 -3.29 21.30 2.92
N GLY A 282 -3.79 22.03 3.93
CA GLY A 282 -3.28 23.36 4.26
C GLY A 282 -1.77 23.36 4.52
N SER A 283 -1.32 22.52 5.46
CA SER A 283 0.10 22.26 5.72
C SER A 283 0.36 20.76 5.76
N PHE A 284 1.18 20.27 4.83
CA PHE A 284 1.63 18.89 4.80
C PHE A 284 3.09 18.79 5.23
N ARG A 285 3.39 17.90 6.17
CA ARG A 285 4.75 17.58 6.58
C ARG A 285 4.95 16.07 6.53
N LEU A 286 6.01 15.64 5.85
CA LEU A 286 6.44 14.24 5.84
C LEU A 286 7.83 14.13 6.45
N VAL A 287 8.00 13.16 7.35
CA VAL A 287 9.29 12.71 7.86
C VAL A 287 9.49 11.24 7.51
N VAL A 288 10.59 10.93 6.82
CA VAL A 288 11.01 9.54 6.56
C VAL A 288 12.26 9.25 7.38
N ASP A 289 12.18 8.23 8.25
CA ASP A 289 13.30 7.72 9.03
C ASP A 289 13.81 6.40 8.45
N LYS A 290 15.07 6.40 8.00
CA LYS A 290 15.72 5.21 7.42
C LYS A 290 16.30 4.25 8.47
N GLY A 291 16.08 4.49 9.76
CA GLY A 291 16.44 3.61 10.87
C GLY A 291 17.90 3.67 11.29
N ALA A 292 18.85 3.46 10.36
CA ALA A 292 20.29 3.45 10.66
C ALA A 292 21.09 4.39 9.74
N PRO A 293 22.17 5.06 10.22
CA PRO A 293 22.99 5.95 9.40
C PRO A 293 23.60 5.30 8.15
N LYS A 294 23.85 3.98 8.17
CA LYS A 294 24.41 3.22 7.04
C LYS A 294 23.37 2.88 5.95
N ASN A 295 22.08 2.87 6.28
CA ASN A 295 21.01 2.61 5.32
C ASN A 295 20.94 3.72 4.25
N LEU A 296 20.36 3.41 3.09
CA LEU A 296 20.00 4.42 2.09
C LEU A 296 18.47 4.56 2.05
N VAL A 297 17.98 5.69 1.56
CA VAL A 297 16.54 5.92 1.42
C VAL A 297 16.25 6.69 0.14
N SER A 298 15.18 6.33 -0.55
CA SER A 298 14.71 6.96 -1.78
C SER A 298 13.18 7.04 -1.77
N PHE A 299 12.64 8.19 -2.10
CA PHE A 299 11.20 8.42 -2.24
C PHE A 299 10.94 9.67 -3.10
N CYS A 300 9.79 9.70 -3.75
CA CYS A 300 9.42 10.82 -4.62
C CYS A 300 8.93 12.03 -3.81
N ALA A 301 9.79 13.05 -3.67
CA ALA A 301 9.44 14.33 -3.08
C ALA A 301 10.41 15.43 -3.54
N THR A 302 9.92 16.66 -3.69
CA THR A 302 10.76 17.84 -3.95
C THR A 302 11.11 18.58 -2.67
N GLY A 303 12.34 19.09 -2.56
CA GLY A 303 12.76 19.92 -1.42
C GLY A 303 13.11 19.14 -0.15
N VAL A 304 13.50 17.87 -0.29
CA VAL A 304 13.90 16.99 0.82
C VAL A 304 15.08 17.59 1.58
N LYS A 305 14.94 17.69 2.90
CA LYS A 305 15.99 18.15 3.82
C LYS A 305 16.36 17.04 4.78
N LYS A 306 17.65 16.78 4.94
CA LYS A 306 18.13 15.90 6.02
C LYS A 306 18.09 16.68 7.34
N ILE A 307 17.27 16.25 8.28
CA ILE A 307 17.05 16.91 9.58
C ILE A 307 17.71 16.17 10.76
N ALA A 308 18.11 14.91 10.56
CA ALA A 308 18.88 14.12 11.52
C ALA A 308 19.74 13.06 10.78
N PRO A 309 20.63 12.30 11.45
CA PRO A 309 21.43 11.27 10.80
C PRO A 309 20.63 10.27 9.95
N THR A 310 19.39 9.97 10.37
CA THR A 310 18.49 9.00 9.72
C THR A 310 17.19 9.62 9.19
N LYS A 311 16.89 10.89 9.50
CA LYS A 311 15.59 11.51 9.21
C LYS A 311 15.66 12.54 8.09
N PHE A 312 14.70 12.46 7.17
CA PHE A 312 14.53 13.33 6.03
C PHE A 312 13.13 13.93 6.06
N GLU A 313 13.02 15.23 5.79
CA GLU A 313 11.78 15.99 5.91
C GLU A 313 11.43 16.71 4.60
N VAL A 314 10.14 16.74 4.28
CA VAL A 314 9.57 17.71 3.35
C VAL A 314 8.37 18.41 3.99
N VAL A 315 8.17 19.67 3.59
CA VAL A 315 7.04 20.49 4.02
C VAL A 315 6.45 21.16 2.79
N TYR A 316 5.14 21.00 2.60
CA TYR A 316 4.36 21.64 1.54
C TYR A 316 3.23 22.47 2.16
N GLN A 317 2.78 23.48 1.42
CA GLN A 317 1.61 24.29 1.76
C GLN A 317 0.61 24.17 0.63
N ASP A 318 -0.69 24.21 0.97
CA ASP A 318 -1.80 24.05 0.02
C ASP A 318 -1.59 22.84 -0.91
N PHE A 319 -1.18 21.72 -0.30
CA PHE A 319 -0.70 20.55 -1.00
C PHE A 319 -1.84 19.72 -1.55
N VAL A 320 -1.80 19.46 -2.87
CA VAL A 320 -2.70 18.51 -3.52
C VAL A 320 -1.87 17.28 -3.91
N PRO A 321 -2.00 16.17 -3.19
CA PRO A 321 -1.29 14.94 -3.53
C PRO A 321 -1.81 14.41 -4.86
N LYS A 322 -0.87 14.17 -5.80
CA LYS A 322 -1.19 13.69 -7.16
C LYS A 322 -0.82 12.23 -7.37
N GLU A 323 0.06 11.72 -6.52
CA GLU A 323 0.59 10.38 -6.56
C GLU A 323 0.72 9.89 -5.13
N ASP A 324 0.70 8.58 -4.97
CA ASP A 324 0.94 7.93 -3.70
C ASP A 324 2.44 7.92 -3.39
N LEU A 325 2.75 7.78 -2.11
CA LEU A 325 4.11 7.78 -1.63
C LEU A 325 4.67 6.36 -1.62
N HIS A 326 5.76 6.18 -2.35
CA HIS A 326 6.54 4.95 -2.35
C HIS A 326 7.91 5.22 -1.72
N VAL A 327 8.22 4.54 -0.62
CA VAL A 327 9.49 4.67 0.09
C VAL A 327 10.30 3.38 -0.06
N LEU A 328 11.51 3.51 -0.58
CA LEU A 328 12.51 2.45 -0.61
C LEU A 328 13.60 2.75 0.42
N ILE A 329 13.75 1.86 1.40
CA ILE A 329 14.87 1.87 2.34
C ILE A 329 15.78 0.70 1.98
N LEU A 330 17.06 1.00 1.70
CA LEU A 330 18.09 0.00 1.49
C LEU A 330 18.78 -0.26 2.83
N VAL A 331 18.45 -1.38 3.46
CA VAL A 331 19.02 -1.76 4.76
C VAL A 331 20.41 -2.34 4.54
N ALA A 332 21.42 -1.71 5.14
CA ALA A 332 22.79 -2.21 5.09
C ALA A 332 22.93 -3.49 5.93
N PRO A 333 23.91 -4.36 5.66
CA PRO A 333 24.12 -5.59 6.41
C PRO A 333 24.50 -5.20 7.84
N THR A 334 23.96 -5.92 8.82
CA THR A 334 24.44 -5.81 10.20
C THR A 334 25.87 -6.34 10.25
N GLU A 335 26.81 -5.54 10.77
CA GLU A 335 28.13 -6.06 11.14
C GLU A 335 27.91 -7.05 12.29
N GLU A 336 28.18 -8.34 12.05
CA GLU A 336 28.22 -9.36 13.11
C GLU A 336 29.34 -9.10 14.13
#